data_AF-K1RAA4-F1
#
_entry.id   AF-K1RAA4-F1
#
_cell.length_a   1.000
_cell.length_b   1.000
_cell.length_c   1.000
_cell.angle_alpha   90.00
_cell.angle_beta   90.00
_cell.angle_gamma   90.00
#
_symmetry.space_group_name_H-M   'P 1'
#
loop_
_entity.id
_entity.type
_entity.pdbx_description
1 polymer ?
#
loop_
_entity_poly.entity_id
_entity_poly.type
_entity_poly.pdbx_seq_one_letter_code
_entity_poly.pdbx_strand_id
1 'polypeptide(L)'
;MRSVKSTGGLTRGRGMGEAQRAQWLLFMPTLVEYNQAMQTFTDTGYQTSDQHVDMSRSRMEKDNKDVNVLCDFLKDRDPFILHDKTLRNIETGMIADNDANADAAKSIGEKTIQSMAGQLVSEISFKRKDQVVPLDIKGTSNRNVTQFSQIDPPQLMFQRLTAVGSETLNTTAELFQYELSSFPSSMFEANGLLKQAAKATLGEAIGSSTGGYVPGQGGPTPAGMSRVFMVTNLCPNVYPNQNWCNQGTGPYGNGHNDYGYVAHFDLENGASQISHLGWNNPEVTWEIVNCHGSNTPTDGMYQQCQCAHHAIGYVSCEQKCHGSPRMFNGKRCASTTRYNDYHKGACGCGPASGDSQFSWNHDHFVTAPNQMFFDEGNSGWCGQRCGKCVKLTTTGGYVPGQGGPTPAGMSRVFMVTNLCPNVYPNQNWCNQGTGPNGNGHNDFGYVAHFDLENGASQISHLGWNNPEVTWEIVGCHGSNTPTDGMYQQCQCAHHGKRSLNETTNGSEN
;
A
#
# COMPACT_ATOMS: atom_id res chain seq x y z
N MET A 1 -19.08 -35.98 14.84
CA MET A 1 -18.61 -35.19 16.00
C MET A 1 -18.45 -33.74 15.56
N ARG A 2 -19.04 -32.78 16.28
CA ARG A 2 -18.86 -31.35 15.95
C ARG A 2 -17.37 -31.04 15.91
N SER A 3 -16.94 -30.38 14.83
CA SER A 3 -15.58 -29.88 14.61
C SER A 3 -15.14 -29.07 15.83
N VAL A 4 -14.31 -29.68 16.68
CA VAL A 4 -13.43 -28.96 17.58
C VAL A 4 -12.39 -28.36 16.66
N LYS A 5 -12.52 -27.06 16.37
CA LYS A 5 -11.74 -26.32 15.37
C LYS A 5 -10.26 -26.74 15.39
N SER A 6 -9.80 -27.31 14.28
CA SER A 6 -8.43 -27.80 14.06
C SER A 6 -7.61 -26.82 13.23
N THR A 7 -7.47 -25.59 13.70
CA THR A 7 -6.42 -24.69 13.20
C THR A 7 -5.38 -24.54 14.30
N GLY A 8 -4.28 -25.30 14.18
CA GLY A 8 -3.08 -25.14 15.00
C GLY A 8 -3.12 -25.83 16.37
N GLY A 9 -2.90 -27.15 16.38
CA GLY A 9 -2.53 -27.91 17.58
C GLY A 9 -3.67 -28.34 18.51
N LEU A 10 -3.32 -29.13 19.54
CA LEU A 10 -4.22 -29.52 20.63
C LEU A 10 -4.78 -28.26 21.28
N THR A 11 -6.10 -28.06 21.19
CA THR A 11 -6.80 -26.92 21.78
C THR A 11 -6.48 -26.81 23.27
N ARG A 12 -5.73 -25.78 23.66
CA ARG A 12 -5.64 -25.38 25.08
C ARG A 12 -6.91 -24.61 25.42
N GLY A 13 -7.81 -25.17 26.22
CA GLY A 13 -9.07 -24.50 26.61
C GLY A 13 -10.23 -25.43 26.95
N ARG A 14 -11.45 -24.87 26.99
CA ARG A 14 -12.70 -25.59 27.32
C ARG A 14 -12.97 -26.69 26.29
N GLY A 15 -12.87 -27.96 26.69
CA GLY A 15 -13.26 -29.10 25.86
C GLY A 15 -12.51 -30.41 26.12
N MET A 16 -11.26 -30.35 26.61
CA MET A 16 -10.48 -31.54 27.00
C MET A 16 -9.65 -31.30 28.27
N GLY A 17 -9.84 -32.14 29.28
CA GLY A 17 -8.98 -32.21 30.46
C GLY A 17 -7.58 -32.75 30.14
N GLU A 18 -6.61 -32.55 31.03
CA GLU A 18 -5.22 -33.04 30.84
C GLU A 18 -5.15 -34.57 30.66
N ALA A 19 -5.95 -35.34 31.41
CA ALA A 19 -6.00 -36.79 31.26
C ALA A 19 -6.49 -37.22 29.86
N GLN A 20 -7.48 -36.53 29.31
CA GLN A 20 -7.98 -36.78 27.95
C GLN A 20 -6.95 -36.38 26.89
N ARG A 21 -6.17 -35.31 27.14
CA ARG A 21 -5.08 -34.89 26.25
C ARG A 21 -3.91 -35.86 26.28
N ALA A 22 -3.54 -36.36 27.45
CA ALA A 22 -2.53 -37.41 27.59
C ALA A 22 -2.97 -38.68 26.87
N GLN A 23 -4.22 -39.12 27.04
CA GLN A 23 -4.77 -40.24 26.28
C GLN A 23 -4.69 -39.97 24.78
N TRP A 24 -5.12 -38.80 24.31
CA TRP A 24 -5.07 -38.46 22.89
C TRP A 24 -3.64 -38.48 22.34
N LEU A 25 -2.67 -37.87 23.04
CA LEU A 25 -1.26 -37.87 22.66
C LEU A 25 -0.67 -39.29 22.60
N LEU A 26 -1.01 -40.14 23.56
CA LEU A 26 -0.51 -41.52 23.63
C LEU A 26 -1.16 -42.43 22.57
N PHE A 27 -2.44 -42.22 22.24
CA PHE A 27 -3.17 -43.04 21.27
C PHE A 27 -3.03 -42.57 19.82
N MET A 28 -2.67 -41.31 19.59
CA MET A 28 -2.56 -40.74 18.24
C MET A 28 -1.61 -41.51 17.32
N PRO A 29 -0.37 -41.86 17.72
CA PRO A 29 0.53 -42.62 16.86
C PRO A 29 -0.09 -43.94 16.36
N THR A 30 -0.72 -44.69 17.27
CA THR A 30 -1.40 -45.95 16.94
C THR A 30 -2.60 -45.74 16.02
N LEU A 31 -3.40 -44.69 16.26
CA LEU A 31 -4.56 -44.38 15.42
C LEU A 31 -4.15 -43.95 14.01
N VAL A 32 -3.01 -43.24 13.87
CA VAL A 32 -2.44 -42.87 12.56
C VAL A 32 -2.06 -44.13 11.79
N GLU A 33 -1.43 -45.13 12.43
CA GLU A 33 -1.08 -46.41 11.78
C GLU A 33 -2.34 -47.17 11.31
N TYR A 34 -3.37 -47.29 12.15
CA TYR A 34 -4.63 -47.93 11.74
C TYR A 34 -5.31 -47.20 10.58
N ASN A 35 -5.30 -45.86 10.62
CA ASN A 35 -5.90 -45.05 9.56
C ASN A 35 -5.13 -45.23 8.24
N GLN A 36 -3.79 -45.19 8.29
CA GLN A 36 -2.93 -45.44 7.13
C GLN A 36 -3.14 -46.85 6.55
N ALA A 37 -3.27 -47.87 7.40
CA ALA A 37 -3.55 -49.24 6.98
C ALA A 37 -4.92 -49.35 6.30
N MET A 38 -5.95 -48.70 6.84
CA MET A 38 -7.29 -48.66 6.25
C MET A 38 -7.32 -47.92 4.91
N GLN A 39 -6.62 -46.80 4.78
CA GLN A 39 -6.48 -46.08 3.51
C GLN A 39 -5.79 -46.94 2.46
N THR A 40 -4.70 -47.62 2.84
CA THR A 40 -3.98 -48.56 1.96
C THR A 40 -4.87 -49.74 1.54
N PHE A 41 -5.64 -50.30 2.47
CA PHE A 41 -6.53 -51.42 2.21
C PHE A 41 -7.69 -51.06 1.27
N THR A 42 -8.21 -49.83 1.38
CA THR A 42 -9.37 -49.36 0.62
C THR A 42 -9.00 -48.64 -0.67
N ASP A 43 -7.71 -48.45 -0.94
CA ASP A 43 -7.17 -47.64 -2.05
C ASP A 43 -7.74 -46.21 -2.10
N THR A 44 -8.15 -45.69 -0.93
CA THR A 44 -8.67 -44.33 -0.77
C THR A 44 -7.59 -43.42 -0.21
N GLY A 45 -6.75 -42.87 -1.09
CA GLY A 45 -5.72 -41.90 -0.71
C GLY A 45 -6.31 -40.50 -0.51
N TYR A 46 -6.31 -39.98 0.72
CA TYR A 46 -6.74 -38.59 1.01
C TYR A 46 -5.75 -37.50 0.55
N GLN A 47 -4.79 -37.85 -0.32
CA GLN A 47 -3.69 -36.98 -0.76
C GLN A 47 -4.14 -35.69 -1.45
N THR A 48 -5.39 -35.63 -1.92
CA THR A 48 -5.98 -34.50 -2.64
C THR A 48 -7.14 -33.83 -1.91
N SER A 49 -7.48 -34.27 -0.69
CA SER A 49 -8.52 -33.62 0.10
C SER A 49 -7.98 -32.34 0.71
N ASP A 50 -8.64 -31.20 0.47
CA ASP A 50 -8.33 -29.91 1.11
C ASP A 50 -8.33 -29.98 2.65
N GLN A 51 -8.95 -31.01 3.23
CA GLN A 51 -8.97 -31.23 4.68
C GLN A 51 -7.72 -31.95 5.22
N HIS A 52 -6.84 -32.48 4.35
CA HIS A 52 -5.70 -33.32 4.73
C HIS A 52 -4.39 -32.98 3.97
N VAL A 53 -4.17 -31.68 3.69
CA VAL A 53 -2.98 -31.17 2.98
C VAL A 53 -1.64 -31.60 3.62
N ASP A 54 -1.64 -31.80 4.94
CA ASP A 54 -0.46 -32.23 5.72
C ASP A 54 -0.04 -33.69 5.41
N MET A 55 -0.92 -34.52 4.85
CA MET A 55 -0.59 -35.88 4.42
C MET A 55 -0.04 -35.97 2.99
N SER A 56 0.22 -34.83 2.35
CA SER A 56 0.86 -34.82 1.03
C SER A 56 2.32 -35.31 1.13
N ARG A 57 2.79 -36.01 0.08
CA ARG A 57 4.16 -36.57 0.04
C ARG A 57 5.24 -35.52 0.34
N SER A 58 5.11 -34.32 -0.21
CA SER A 58 6.06 -33.22 0.03
C SER A 58 6.11 -32.78 1.49
N ARG A 59 4.96 -32.73 2.18
CA ARG A 59 4.89 -32.37 3.61
C ARG A 59 5.48 -33.47 4.48
N MET A 60 5.14 -34.74 4.20
CA MET A 60 5.73 -35.88 4.90
C MET A 60 7.25 -35.96 4.74
N GLU A 61 7.77 -35.71 3.53
CA GLU A 61 9.21 -35.68 3.29
C GLU A 61 9.90 -34.53 4.04
N LYS A 62 9.27 -33.36 4.10
CA LYS A 62 9.78 -32.22 4.86
C LYS A 62 9.77 -32.49 6.36
N ASP A 63 8.67 -33.00 6.90
CA ASP A 63 8.55 -33.32 8.32
C ASP A 63 9.57 -34.39 8.73
N ASN A 64 9.76 -35.43 7.90
CA ASN A 64 10.79 -36.44 8.14
C ASN A 64 12.20 -35.83 8.14
N LYS A 65 12.47 -34.88 7.23
CA LYS A 65 13.74 -34.16 7.21
C LYS A 65 13.94 -33.34 8.47
N ASP A 66 12.93 -32.58 8.89
CA ASP A 66 12.99 -31.72 10.07
C ASP A 66 13.12 -32.56 11.36
N VAL A 67 12.42 -33.69 11.45
CA VAL A 67 12.59 -34.69 12.53
C VAL A 67 14.01 -35.23 12.55
N ASN A 68 14.59 -35.61 11.41
CA ASN A 68 15.96 -36.10 11.35
C ASN A 68 16.97 -35.04 11.79
N VAL A 69 16.79 -33.78 11.38
CA VAL A 69 17.63 -32.65 11.85
C VAL A 69 17.56 -32.50 13.36
N LEU A 70 16.36 -32.58 13.95
CA LEU A 70 16.19 -32.49 15.40
C LEU A 70 16.81 -33.70 16.12
N CYS A 71 16.61 -34.90 15.60
CA CYS A 71 17.22 -36.12 16.13
C CYS A 71 18.75 -36.03 16.09
N ASP A 72 19.34 -35.58 14.98
CA ASP A 72 20.78 -35.39 14.85
C ASP A 72 21.30 -34.33 15.80
N PHE A 73 20.56 -33.22 15.97
CA PHE A 73 20.91 -32.18 16.94
C PHE A 73 20.92 -32.69 18.39
N LEU A 74 19.95 -33.54 18.75
CA LEU A 74 19.80 -34.10 20.10
C LEU A 74 20.74 -35.28 20.38
N LYS A 75 21.22 -36.01 19.36
CA LYS A 75 22.20 -37.10 19.55
C LYS A 75 23.43 -36.65 20.32
N ASP A 76 23.97 -35.48 19.98
CA ASP A 76 25.15 -34.91 20.64
C ASP A 76 24.81 -34.13 21.92
N ARG A 77 23.51 -33.89 22.19
CA ARG A 77 23.02 -33.02 23.26
C ARG A 77 21.86 -33.65 24.01
N ASP A 78 21.96 -34.95 24.27
CA ASP A 78 20.88 -35.72 24.89
C ASP A 78 20.52 -35.12 26.27
N PRO A 79 19.28 -34.63 26.46
CA PRO A 79 18.84 -34.07 27.73
C PRO A 79 18.51 -35.15 28.78
N PHE A 80 18.55 -36.43 28.41
CA PHE A 80 18.14 -37.55 29.27
C PHE A 80 19.32 -38.43 29.75
N ILE A 81 20.55 -37.91 29.71
CA ILE A 81 21.72 -38.60 30.24
C ILE A 81 21.56 -38.76 31.76
N LEU A 82 21.22 -39.97 32.21
CA LEU A 82 20.84 -40.28 33.60
C LEU A 82 21.94 -40.02 34.64
N HIS A 83 23.20 -39.93 34.21
CA HIS A 83 24.35 -39.73 35.08
C HIS A 83 24.79 -38.27 35.17
N ASP A 84 24.34 -37.40 34.26
CA ASP A 84 24.67 -35.98 34.25
C ASP A 84 23.57 -35.20 34.96
N LYS A 85 23.91 -34.62 36.13
CA LYS A 85 23.00 -33.79 36.92
C LYS A 85 23.21 -32.30 36.68
N THR A 86 24.07 -31.94 35.73
CA THR A 86 24.36 -30.54 35.44
C THR A 86 23.18 -29.92 34.69
N LEU A 87 22.78 -28.73 35.13
CA LEU A 87 21.80 -27.93 34.41
C LEU A 87 22.52 -27.31 33.21
N ARG A 88 22.10 -27.62 31.98
CA ARG A 88 22.77 -27.14 30.76
C ARG A 88 21.80 -26.56 29.75
N ASN A 89 22.25 -25.54 29.02
CA ASN A 89 21.53 -25.03 27.87
C ASN A 89 21.68 -26.01 26.69
N ILE A 90 20.55 -26.50 26.15
CA ILE A 90 20.55 -27.51 25.08
C ILE A 90 21.00 -26.96 23.72
N GLU A 91 20.99 -25.65 23.53
CA GLU A 91 21.42 -24.99 22.30
C GLU A 91 22.93 -24.76 22.31
N THR A 92 23.43 -24.14 23.38
CA THR A 92 24.83 -23.69 23.48
C THR A 92 25.74 -24.71 24.17
N GLY A 93 25.17 -25.70 24.87
CA GLY A 93 25.92 -26.65 25.69
C GLY A 93 26.47 -26.07 26.99
N MET A 94 26.21 -24.80 27.30
CA MET A 94 26.69 -24.13 28.50
C MET A 94 26.12 -24.75 29.77
N ILE A 95 26.98 -25.04 30.73
CA ILE A 95 26.62 -25.53 32.06
C ILE A 95 26.29 -24.34 32.95
N ALA A 96 25.21 -24.44 33.71
CA ALA A 96 24.75 -23.42 34.63
C ALA A 96 25.63 -23.34 35.88
N ASP A 97 25.76 -22.13 36.42
CA ASP A 97 26.34 -21.93 37.76
C ASP A 97 25.44 -22.53 38.84
N ASN A 98 26.02 -22.81 40.01
CA ASN A 98 25.31 -23.36 41.17
C ASN A 98 24.12 -22.51 41.65
N ASP A 99 24.06 -21.23 41.28
CA ASP A 99 22.99 -20.30 41.64
C ASP A 99 21.77 -20.36 40.70
N ALA A 100 21.93 -20.93 39.51
CA ALA A 100 20.84 -21.07 38.55
C ALA A 100 19.90 -22.20 38.99
N ASN A 101 18.59 -21.93 38.96
CA ASN A 101 17.57 -22.88 39.43
C ASN A 101 16.35 -22.93 38.50
N ALA A 102 16.58 -22.73 37.20
CA ALA A 102 15.55 -22.68 36.17
C ALA A 102 14.71 -23.98 36.08
N ASP A 103 15.33 -25.13 36.36
CA ASP A 103 14.69 -26.44 36.44
C ASP A 103 13.68 -26.55 37.60
N ALA A 104 13.90 -25.82 38.70
CA ALA A 104 13.04 -25.80 39.87
C ALA A 104 11.86 -24.79 39.76
N ALA A 105 11.65 -24.18 38.58
CA ALA A 105 10.68 -23.10 38.39
C ALA A 105 9.26 -23.43 38.87
N LYS A 106 8.80 -24.66 38.63
CA LYS A 106 7.48 -25.11 39.10
C LYS A 106 7.39 -25.12 40.63
N SER A 107 8.38 -25.69 41.31
CA SER A 107 8.38 -25.79 42.78
C SER A 107 8.46 -24.40 43.44
N ILE A 108 9.25 -23.50 42.86
CA ILE A 108 9.38 -22.10 43.34
C ILE A 108 8.06 -21.35 43.11
N GLY A 109 7.42 -21.53 41.95
CA GLY A 109 6.11 -20.97 41.65
C GLY A 109 5.03 -21.47 42.61
N GLU A 110 4.99 -22.77 42.90
CA GLU A 110 4.05 -23.38 43.86
C GLU A 110 4.24 -22.82 45.28
N LYS A 111 5.49 -22.69 45.76
CA LYS A 111 5.80 -22.06 47.05
C LYS A 111 5.34 -20.59 47.09
N THR A 112 5.52 -19.88 45.99
CA THR A 112 5.09 -18.48 45.85
C THR A 112 3.56 -18.37 45.87
N ILE A 113 2.83 -19.29 45.25
CA ILE A 113 1.36 -19.33 45.32
C ILE A 113 0.89 -19.70 46.73
N GLN A 114 1.57 -20.64 47.39
CA GLN A 114 1.25 -21.02 48.77
C GLN A 114 1.44 -19.85 49.75
N SER A 115 2.45 -19.00 49.56
CA SER A 115 2.67 -17.83 50.43
C SER A 115 1.61 -16.74 50.26
N MET A 116 0.82 -16.77 49.18
CA MET A 116 -0.33 -15.88 48.97
C MET A 116 -1.60 -16.37 49.66
N ALA A 117 -1.65 -17.63 50.08
CA ALA A 117 -2.86 -18.20 50.69
C ALA A 117 -3.18 -17.49 52.01
N GLY A 118 -4.36 -16.85 52.08
CA GLY A 118 -4.83 -16.13 53.26
C GLY A 118 -4.38 -14.66 53.36
N GLN A 119 -3.68 -14.13 52.36
CA GLN A 119 -3.35 -12.70 52.27
C GLN A 119 -4.34 -11.93 51.39
N LEU A 120 -4.56 -10.65 51.68
CA LEU A 120 -5.32 -9.76 50.82
C LEU A 120 -4.51 -9.44 49.56
N VAL A 121 -5.17 -9.40 48.39
CA VAL A 121 -4.51 -9.16 47.09
C VAL A 121 -3.72 -7.84 47.07
N SER A 122 -4.16 -6.83 47.82
CA SER A 122 -3.49 -5.53 47.96
C SER A 122 -2.17 -5.59 48.75
N GLU A 123 -1.95 -6.65 49.54
CA GLU A 123 -0.77 -6.82 50.40
C GLU A 123 0.29 -7.74 49.77
N ILE A 124 -0.04 -8.41 48.67
CA ILE A 124 0.86 -9.31 47.95
C ILE A 124 1.88 -8.48 47.16
N SER A 125 3.17 -8.65 47.46
CA SER A 125 4.27 -7.98 46.76
C SER A 125 5.29 -9.00 46.25
N PHE A 126 5.57 -8.95 44.95
CA PHE A 126 6.53 -9.83 44.30
C PHE A 126 7.96 -9.27 44.41
N LYS A 127 8.86 -10.02 45.03
CA LYS A 127 10.28 -9.62 45.15
C LYS A 127 11.12 -10.38 44.12
N ARG A 128 12.07 -9.67 43.50
CA ARG A 128 13.01 -10.28 42.53
C ARG A 128 13.82 -11.45 43.10
N LYS A 129 14.09 -11.45 44.41
CA LYS A 129 14.81 -12.54 45.09
C LYS A 129 14.02 -13.86 45.15
N ASP A 130 12.70 -13.79 45.03
CA ASP A 130 11.80 -14.94 45.08
C ASP A 130 11.52 -15.47 43.66
N GLN A 131 12.03 -14.80 42.62
CA GLN A 131 11.98 -15.27 41.25
C GLN A 131 13.06 -16.33 40.99
N VAL A 132 12.77 -17.18 40.03
CA VAL A 132 13.71 -18.16 39.47
C VAL A 132 14.91 -17.42 38.90
N VAL A 133 16.11 -17.92 39.20
CA VAL A 133 17.37 -17.44 38.66
C VAL A 133 17.60 -18.16 37.33
N PRO A 134 17.52 -17.44 36.19
CA PRO A 134 17.78 -18.04 34.89
C PRO A 134 19.25 -18.43 34.75
N LEU A 135 19.50 -19.30 33.76
CA LEU A 135 20.82 -19.47 33.14
C LEU A 135 21.18 -18.15 32.44
N ASP A 136 21.70 -17.18 33.19
CA ASP A 136 22.19 -15.92 32.63
C ASP A 136 23.63 -15.73 33.07
N ILE A 137 24.50 -15.43 32.11
CA ILE A 137 25.84 -14.95 32.38
C ILE A 137 25.64 -13.55 32.94
N LYS A 138 25.41 -13.43 34.25
CA LYS A 138 25.52 -12.13 34.91
C LYS A 138 26.89 -11.60 34.51
N GLY A 139 26.90 -10.57 33.67
CA GLY A 139 28.10 -9.81 33.33
C GLY A 139 28.83 -9.59 34.65
N THR A 140 30.02 -10.14 34.72
CA THR A 140 30.75 -10.38 35.95
C THR A 140 30.94 -9.06 36.70
N SER A 141 29.97 -8.68 37.54
CA SER A 141 30.16 -7.63 38.53
C SER A 141 30.81 -8.28 39.75
N ASN A 142 31.98 -8.87 39.53
CA ASN A 142 32.83 -9.36 40.61
C ASN A 142 33.34 -8.16 41.38
N ARG A 143 32.57 -7.72 42.38
CA ARG A 143 33.10 -6.84 43.43
C ARG A 143 33.99 -7.56 44.43
N ASN A 144 34.20 -8.88 44.33
CA ASN A 144 35.12 -9.61 45.21
C ASN A 144 35.73 -10.85 44.54
N VAL A 145 36.48 -10.70 43.45
CA VAL A 145 37.46 -11.72 43.04
C VAL A 145 38.82 -11.05 42.87
N THR A 146 39.59 -11.09 43.95
CA THR A 146 41.04 -10.97 43.91
C THR A 146 41.61 -12.10 43.07
N GLN A 147 42.48 -11.75 42.11
CA GLN A 147 43.30 -12.66 41.29
C GLN A 147 42.53 -13.58 40.32
N PHE A 148 41.97 -13.02 39.26
CA PHE A 148 42.52 -13.24 37.92
C PHE A 148 42.27 -11.96 37.14
N SER A 149 43.34 -11.30 36.71
CA SER A 149 43.28 -10.08 35.92
C SER A 149 42.38 -10.31 34.70
N GLN A 150 41.32 -9.50 34.58
CA GLN A 150 40.61 -9.29 33.32
C GLN A 150 41.65 -9.12 32.21
N ILE A 151 41.71 -10.10 31.31
CA ILE A 151 42.42 -9.93 30.05
C ILE A 151 41.47 -9.09 29.20
N ASP A 152 41.93 -7.89 28.84
CA ASP A 152 41.30 -7.02 27.82
C ASP A 152 41.04 -7.84 26.51
N PRO A 153 40.17 -7.40 25.59
CA PRO A 153 39.25 -8.19 24.76
C PRO A 153 39.95 -9.18 23.79
N PRO A 154 39.22 -9.96 22.96
CA PRO A 154 39.78 -10.97 22.02
C PRO A 154 41.10 -10.61 21.32
N GLN A 155 41.34 -9.33 21.03
CA GLN A 155 42.61 -8.80 20.52
C GLN A 155 43.84 -9.07 21.40
N LEU A 156 43.77 -8.89 22.73
CA LEU A 156 44.92 -9.06 23.62
C LEU A 156 45.25 -10.55 23.80
N MET A 157 44.23 -11.41 23.84
CA MET A 157 44.42 -12.87 23.85
C MET A 157 45.01 -13.34 22.51
N PHE A 158 44.52 -12.84 21.38
CA PHE A 158 45.06 -13.13 20.05
C PHE A 158 46.51 -12.65 19.91
N GLN A 159 46.84 -11.46 20.42
CA GLN A 159 48.21 -10.94 20.44
C GLN A 159 49.14 -11.76 21.34
N ARG A 160 48.67 -12.21 22.51
CA ARG A 160 49.46 -13.08 23.40
C ARG A 160 49.69 -14.46 22.79
N LEU A 161 48.65 -15.05 22.19
CA LEU A 161 48.74 -16.34 21.51
C LEU A 161 49.68 -16.26 20.31
N THR A 162 49.60 -15.22 19.48
CA THR A 162 50.51 -15.04 18.34
C THR A 162 51.95 -14.77 18.77
N ALA A 163 52.17 -14.00 19.85
CA ALA A 163 53.50 -13.79 20.41
C ALA A 163 54.11 -15.11 20.94
N VAL A 164 53.36 -15.87 21.74
CA VAL A 164 53.83 -17.18 22.27
C VAL A 164 54.00 -18.20 21.14
N GLY A 165 53.08 -18.25 20.19
CA GLY A 165 53.15 -19.12 19.02
C GLY A 165 54.37 -18.83 18.14
N SER A 166 54.77 -17.56 18.03
CA SER A 166 55.99 -17.17 17.28
C SER A 166 57.29 -17.64 17.93
N GLU A 167 57.29 -17.93 19.23
CA GLU A 167 58.47 -18.40 19.97
C GLU A 167 58.47 -19.93 20.18
N THR A 168 57.31 -20.59 20.20
CA THR A 168 57.20 -22.01 20.61
C THR A 168 56.73 -22.97 19.52
N LEU A 169 56.11 -22.50 18.43
CA LEU A 169 55.53 -23.37 17.40
C LEU A 169 56.10 -23.04 16.02
N ASN A 170 56.34 -24.08 15.22
CA ASN A 170 56.94 -23.93 13.88
C ASN A 170 55.94 -23.36 12.86
N THR A 171 54.63 -23.49 13.11
CA THR A 171 53.60 -22.94 12.23
C THR A 171 52.41 -22.39 13.01
N THR A 172 51.90 -21.25 12.56
CA THR A 172 50.72 -20.59 13.14
C THR A 172 49.44 -21.41 13.04
N ALA A 173 49.40 -22.42 12.17
CA ALA A 173 48.25 -23.30 11.99
C ALA A 173 48.04 -24.26 13.17
N GLU A 174 49.13 -24.74 13.80
CA GLU A 174 49.04 -25.60 14.99
C GLU A 174 48.48 -24.83 16.20
N LEU A 175 48.74 -23.53 16.28
CA LEU A 175 48.28 -22.65 17.38
C LEU A 175 46.75 -22.54 17.43
N PHE A 176 46.07 -22.60 16.28
CA PHE A 176 44.60 -22.46 16.17
C PHE A 176 43.89 -23.79 15.85
N GLN A 177 44.60 -24.92 15.99
CA GLN A 177 44.08 -26.24 15.69
C GLN A 177 42.86 -26.64 16.56
N TYR A 178 42.78 -26.13 17.79
CA TYR A 178 41.82 -26.62 18.78
C TYR A 178 40.78 -25.59 19.26
N GLU A 179 40.95 -24.29 19.03
CA GLU A 179 39.88 -23.31 19.26
C GLU A 179 40.01 -22.08 18.36
N LEU A 180 39.13 -22.00 17.36
CA LEU A 180 38.30 -20.83 17.12
C LEU A 180 36.94 -21.41 16.74
N SER A 181 35.91 -21.15 17.54
CA SER A 181 34.52 -21.42 17.16
C SER A 181 34.33 -21.15 15.66
N SER A 182 33.78 -22.10 14.92
CA SER A 182 33.49 -21.96 13.48
C SER A 182 32.56 -20.77 13.17
N PHE A 183 32.01 -20.15 14.21
CA PHE A 183 31.15 -18.98 14.17
C PHE A 183 31.81 -17.80 14.90
N PRO A 184 31.88 -16.61 14.28
CA PRO A 184 32.51 -15.45 14.91
C PRO A 184 31.75 -15.02 16.16
N SER A 185 32.46 -14.62 17.21
CA SER A 185 31.89 -14.14 18.48
C SER A 185 30.93 -12.95 18.31
N SER A 186 31.01 -12.24 17.17
CA SER A 186 30.06 -11.21 16.77
C SER A 186 28.63 -11.73 16.54
N MET A 187 28.45 -13.04 16.36
CA MET A 187 27.15 -13.70 16.18
C MET A 187 26.46 -14.05 17.50
N PHE A 188 27.08 -13.80 18.66
CA PHE A 188 26.53 -14.17 19.96
C PHE A 188 26.30 -12.93 20.84
N GLU A 189 25.24 -12.96 21.66
CA GLU A 189 24.99 -11.98 22.71
C GLU A 189 25.97 -12.19 23.88
N ALA A 190 26.06 -11.19 24.77
CA ALA A 190 26.96 -11.27 25.94
C ALA A 190 26.64 -12.44 26.90
N ASN A 191 25.42 -12.98 26.82
CA ASN A 191 24.94 -14.15 27.56
C ASN A 191 25.26 -15.50 26.84
N GLY A 192 26.00 -15.48 25.73
CA GLY A 192 26.39 -16.68 24.99
C GLY A 192 25.29 -17.26 24.10
N LEU A 193 24.10 -16.66 24.06
CA LEU A 193 23.07 -17.03 23.10
C LEU A 193 23.44 -16.53 21.71
N LEU A 194 23.06 -17.27 20.66
CA LEU A 194 23.11 -16.74 19.30
C LEU A 194 22.33 -15.44 19.27
N LYS A 195 22.94 -14.35 18.78
CA LYS A 195 22.24 -13.10 18.51
C LYS A 195 21.01 -13.46 17.74
N GLN A 196 19.87 -13.05 18.27
CA GLN A 196 18.62 -13.25 17.58
C GLN A 196 18.80 -12.67 16.18
N ALA A 197 18.64 -13.52 15.16
CA ALA A 197 18.84 -13.09 13.80
C ALA A 197 17.93 -11.90 13.59
N ALA A 198 18.52 -10.71 13.41
CA ALA A 198 17.80 -9.48 13.13
C ALA A 198 17.29 -9.57 11.68
N LYS A 199 16.55 -10.62 11.33
CA LYS A 199 16.08 -10.92 9.98
C LYS A 199 15.24 -9.77 9.45
N ALA A 200 14.52 -9.09 10.34
CA ALA A 200 13.81 -7.86 10.02
C ALA A 200 14.80 -6.75 9.62
N THR A 201 15.78 -6.42 10.46
CA THR A 201 16.75 -5.34 10.21
C THR A 201 17.73 -5.66 9.07
N LEU A 202 18.12 -6.93 8.92
CA LEU A 202 18.93 -7.41 7.80
C LEU A 202 18.09 -7.48 6.54
N GLY A 203 16.82 -7.88 6.61
CA GLY A 203 15.87 -7.82 5.50
C GLY A 203 15.58 -6.38 5.08
N GLU A 204 15.55 -5.45 6.03
CA GLU A 204 15.39 -4.02 5.82
C GLU A 204 16.68 -3.41 5.26
N ALA A 205 17.85 -3.81 5.74
CA ALA A 205 19.14 -3.40 5.20
C ALA A 205 19.37 -3.95 3.78
N ILE A 206 19.07 -5.24 3.55
CA ILE A 206 19.11 -5.86 2.22
C ILE A 206 18.07 -5.16 1.33
N GLY A 207 16.81 -5.02 1.77
CA GLY A 207 15.75 -4.33 1.04
C GLY A 207 16.01 -2.83 0.79
N SER A 208 16.82 -2.18 1.62
CA SER A 208 17.27 -0.81 1.40
C SER A 208 18.41 -0.72 0.35
N SER A 209 19.15 -1.82 0.16
CA SER A 209 20.24 -1.93 -0.83
C SER A 209 19.80 -2.59 -2.15
N THR A 210 18.72 -3.37 -2.13
CA THR A 210 18.13 -4.07 -3.27
C THR A 210 16.67 -3.67 -3.39
N GLY A 211 16.27 -3.09 -4.52
CA GLY A 211 14.88 -2.82 -4.87
C GLY A 211 14.03 -4.10 -4.76
N GLY A 212 12.76 -3.92 -4.41
CA GLY A 212 11.78 -5.00 -4.29
C GLY A 212 11.57 -5.75 -5.61
N TYR A 213 10.95 -6.93 -5.53
CA TYR A 213 10.58 -7.75 -6.69
C TYR A 213 9.49 -8.74 -6.28
N VAL A 214 8.66 -9.15 -7.24
CA VAL A 214 7.61 -10.15 -7.00
C VAL A 214 8.25 -11.54 -6.75
N PRO A 215 7.99 -12.18 -5.59
CA PRO A 215 8.58 -13.48 -5.27
C PRO A 215 8.27 -14.56 -6.31
N GLY A 216 9.29 -15.27 -6.77
CA GLY A 216 9.16 -16.34 -7.77
C GLY A 216 9.00 -15.85 -9.22
N GLN A 217 8.96 -14.53 -9.43
CA GLN A 217 8.81 -13.92 -10.75
C GLN A 217 9.98 -13.00 -11.13
N GLY A 218 10.80 -12.57 -10.17
CA GLY A 218 11.93 -11.67 -10.38
C GLY A 218 13.11 -11.96 -9.45
N GLY A 219 14.05 -11.01 -9.40
CA GLY A 219 15.24 -11.11 -8.56
C GLY A 219 15.74 -9.75 -8.06
N PRO A 220 16.68 -9.77 -7.10
CA PRO A 220 17.18 -8.55 -6.47
C PRO A 220 17.75 -7.59 -7.52
N THR A 221 17.20 -6.37 -7.57
CA THR A 221 17.61 -5.30 -8.49
C THR A 221 18.25 -4.17 -7.67
N PRO A 222 19.27 -3.45 -8.15
CA PRO A 222 19.86 -2.36 -7.37
C PRO A 222 18.86 -1.22 -7.12
N ALA A 223 18.76 -0.74 -5.88
CA ALA A 223 17.86 0.34 -5.50
C ALA A 223 18.34 1.73 -6.01
N GLY A 224 17.41 2.65 -6.24
CA GLY A 224 17.72 4.06 -6.57
C GLY A 224 18.05 4.35 -8.04
N MET A 225 17.87 3.40 -8.96
CA MET A 225 18.01 3.64 -10.40
C MET A 225 16.70 4.09 -11.03
N SER A 226 16.71 5.26 -11.68
CA SER A 226 15.58 5.79 -12.44
C SER A 226 15.83 5.74 -13.96
N ARG A 227 14.78 5.41 -14.71
CA ARG A 227 14.75 5.38 -16.17
C ARG A 227 13.38 5.87 -16.66
N VAL A 228 13.38 6.56 -17.78
CA VAL A 228 12.17 7.08 -18.42
C VAL A 228 11.79 6.17 -19.58
N PHE A 229 10.54 5.72 -19.60
CA PHE A 229 10.01 4.88 -20.67
C PHE A 229 8.83 5.59 -21.34
N MET A 230 8.74 5.47 -22.66
CA MET A 230 7.57 5.90 -23.42
C MET A 230 6.55 4.77 -23.42
N VAL A 231 5.29 5.06 -23.08
CA VAL A 231 4.20 4.10 -23.17
C VAL A 231 3.74 4.00 -24.63
N THR A 232 4.09 2.90 -25.29
CA THR A 232 3.81 2.69 -26.73
C THR A 232 2.77 1.62 -27.00
N ASN A 233 2.49 0.74 -26.04
CA ASN A 233 1.58 -0.38 -26.21
C ASN A 233 0.85 -0.70 -24.89
N LEU A 234 -0.22 -1.48 -24.98
CA LEU A 234 -0.97 -2.00 -23.83
C LEU A 234 -0.45 -3.40 -23.48
N CYS A 235 -0.35 -3.72 -22.20
CA CYS A 235 -0.16 -5.11 -21.78
C CYS A 235 -1.52 -5.83 -21.79
N PRO A 236 -1.76 -6.81 -22.67
CA PRO A 236 -3.08 -7.40 -22.82
C PRO A 236 -3.42 -8.34 -21.66
N ASN A 237 -4.65 -8.26 -21.14
CA ASN A 237 -5.18 -9.19 -20.15
C ASN A 237 -5.55 -10.55 -20.78
N VAL A 238 -4.56 -11.22 -21.35
CA VAL A 238 -4.65 -12.54 -21.97
C VAL A 238 -3.41 -13.34 -21.58
N TYR A 239 -3.50 -14.67 -21.63
CA TYR A 239 -2.37 -15.54 -21.32
C TYR A 239 -1.16 -15.19 -22.22
N PRO A 240 0.06 -15.08 -21.67
CA PRO A 240 0.48 -15.37 -20.29
C PRO A 240 0.43 -14.18 -19.31
N ASN A 241 -0.04 -13.01 -19.73
CA ASN A 241 0.06 -11.75 -18.98
C ASN A 241 -1.09 -11.51 -17.98
N GLN A 242 -2.05 -12.43 -17.89
CA GLN A 242 -3.26 -12.29 -17.07
C GLN A 242 -2.96 -11.88 -15.62
N ASN A 243 -2.01 -12.54 -14.95
CA ASN A 243 -1.73 -12.25 -13.54
C ASN A 243 -1.07 -10.88 -13.32
N TRP A 244 -0.53 -10.28 -14.37
CA TRP A 244 0.19 -9.00 -14.33
C TRP A 244 -0.65 -7.82 -14.78
N CYS A 245 -1.53 -8.05 -15.76
CA CYS A 245 -2.21 -7.00 -16.54
C CYS A 245 -3.74 -7.04 -16.38
N ASN A 246 -4.22 -7.60 -15.28
CA ASN A 246 -5.63 -7.71 -14.92
C ASN A 246 -6.11 -6.62 -13.94
N GLN A 247 -5.47 -5.45 -13.90
CA GLN A 247 -5.94 -4.33 -13.10
C GLN A 247 -7.32 -3.89 -13.58
N GLY A 248 -8.34 -4.05 -12.73
CA GLY A 248 -9.74 -3.73 -13.06
C GLY A 248 -10.07 -2.23 -13.12
N THR A 249 -9.14 -1.36 -12.70
CA THR A 249 -9.26 0.10 -12.75
C THR A 249 -7.93 0.73 -13.11
N GLY A 250 -7.93 2.01 -13.51
CA GLY A 250 -6.69 2.76 -13.70
C GLY A 250 -5.86 2.90 -12.41
N PRO A 251 -4.62 3.42 -12.51
CA PRO A 251 -3.63 3.42 -11.43
C PRO A 251 -3.99 4.28 -10.20
N TYR A 252 -5.01 5.13 -10.32
CA TYR A 252 -5.55 5.95 -9.22
C TYR A 252 -6.81 5.34 -8.59
N GLY A 253 -7.27 4.18 -9.09
CA GLY A 253 -8.36 3.40 -8.49
C GLY A 253 -7.84 2.33 -7.54
N ASN A 254 -8.77 1.53 -6.99
CA ASN A 254 -8.45 0.43 -6.05
C ASN A 254 -8.16 -0.91 -6.74
N GLY A 255 -8.20 -0.96 -8.07
CA GLY A 255 -7.89 -2.14 -8.86
C GLY A 255 -6.41 -2.46 -8.81
N HIS A 256 -6.10 -3.71 -8.49
CA HIS A 256 -4.75 -4.27 -8.43
C HIS A 256 -4.69 -5.54 -9.26
N ASN A 257 -3.48 -5.93 -9.67
CA ASN A 257 -3.25 -7.25 -10.24
C ASN A 257 -3.15 -8.33 -9.16
N ASP A 258 -2.93 -9.59 -9.56
CA ASP A 258 -2.83 -10.73 -8.64
C ASP A 258 -1.68 -10.61 -7.63
N TYR A 259 -0.75 -9.68 -7.87
CA TYR A 259 0.39 -9.39 -6.99
C TYR A 259 0.19 -8.13 -6.14
N GLY A 260 -0.97 -7.45 -6.23
CA GLY A 260 -1.31 -6.30 -5.41
C GLY A 260 -0.86 -4.93 -5.95
N TYR A 261 -0.36 -4.84 -7.19
CA TYR A 261 0.09 -3.59 -7.79
C TYR A 261 -1.02 -2.89 -8.59
N VAL A 262 -1.16 -1.58 -8.38
CA VAL A 262 -2.10 -0.70 -9.12
C VAL A 262 -1.67 -0.43 -10.56
N ALA A 263 -0.40 -0.68 -10.89
CA ALA A 263 0.17 -0.50 -12.22
C ALA A 263 1.18 -1.60 -12.52
N HIS A 264 1.26 -2.02 -13.77
CA HIS A 264 2.28 -2.92 -14.30
C HIS A 264 2.78 -2.36 -15.63
N PHE A 265 4.10 -2.38 -15.82
CA PHE A 265 4.76 -1.93 -17.04
C PHE A 265 5.47 -3.12 -17.68
N ASP A 266 4.92 -3.61 -18.78
CA ASP A 266 5.54 -4.66 -19.59
C ASP A 266 6.60 -4.02 -20.49
N LEU A 267 7.88 -4.25 -20.20
CA LEU A 267 8.99 -3.55 -20.84
C LEU A 267 9.48 -4.32 -22.07
N GLU A 268 9.36 -3.69 -23.23
CA GLU A 268 9.89 -4.23 -24.48
C GLU A 268 11.42 -4.40 -24.42
N ASN A 269 11.91 -5.61 -24.69
CA ASN A 269 13.33 -5.94 -24.63
C ASN A 269 13.79 -6.84 -25.80
N GLY A 270 13.05 -6.90 -26.92
CA GLY A 270 13.38 -7.75 -28.06
C GLY A 270 14.76 -7.49 -28.67
N ALA A 271 15.32 -6.28 -28.51
CA ALA A 271 16.67 -5.92 -28.95
C ALA A 271 17.70 -5.89 -27.79
N SER A 272 17.35 -6.45 -26.62
CA SER A 272 18.17 -6.40 -25.40
C SER A 272 18.48 -4.98 -24.90
N GLN A 273 17.64 -4.00 -25.25
CA GLN A 273 17.83 -2.59 -24.93
C GLN A 273 17.78 -2.27 -23.43
N ILE A 274 17.19 -3.13 -22.60
CA ILE A 274 17.16 -2.96 -21.14
C ILE A 274 17.99 -3.99 -20.38
N SER A 275 18.53 -5.02 -21.05
CA SER A 275 19.29 -6.09 -20.40
C SER A 275 20.53 -5.59 -19.63
N HIS A 276 21.12 -4.48 -20.06
CA HIS A 276 22.27 -3.85 -19.42
C HIS A 276 21.93 -3.12 -18.10
N LEU A 277 20.65 -2.92 -17.80
CA LEU A 277 20.21 -2.23 -16.58
C LEU A 277 20.26 -3.13 -15.33
N GLY A 278 20.42 -4.45 -15.51
CA GLY A 278 20.37 -5.41 -14.40
C GLY A 278 19.00 -5.51 -13.74
N TRP A 279 17.94 -5.10 -14.44
CA TRP A 279 16.56 -5.19 -13.97
C TRP A 279 16.04 -6.61 -14.17
N ASN A 280 15.51 -7.22 -13.10
CA ASN A 280 14.87 -8.53 -13.15
C ASN A 280 13.51 -8.46 -12.45
N ASN A 281 12.49 -8.01 -13.20
CA ASN A 281 11.13 -7.74 -12.71
C ASN A 281 11.12 -6.97 -11.37
N PRO A 282 11.79 -5.80 -11.30
CA PRO A 282 11.83 -4.99 -10.09
C PRO A 282 10.46 -4.40 -9.77
N GLU A 283 10.20 -4.23 -8.48
CA GLU A 283 9.20 -3.30 -7.98
C GLU A 283 9.70 -1.86 -8.19
N VAL A 284 8.82 -1.01 -8.70
CA VAL A 284 9.16 0.37 -9.05
C VAL A 284 8.14 1.34 -8.48
N THR A 285 8.63 2.49 -8.03
CA THR A 285 7.81 3.70 -7.97
C THR A 285 7.74 4.31 -9.37
N TRP A 286 6.63 4.95 -9.72
CA TRP A 286 6.45 5.56 -11.02
C TRP A 286 5.89 6.97 -10.90
N GLU A 287 6.23 7.81 -11.86
CA GLU A 287 5.66 9.13 -12.08
C GLU A 287 5.56 9.37 -13.59
N ILE A 288 4.60 10.20 -14.00
CA ILE A 288 4.45 10.59 -15.40
C ILE A 288 5.33 11.82 -15.63
N VAL A 289 6.32 11.68 -16.51
CA VAL A 289 7.26 12.75 -16.89
C VAL A 289 7.30 12.91 -18.41
N ASN A 290 7.79 14.06 -18.88
CA ASN A 290 8.04 14.26 -20.31
C ASN A 290 9.07 13.26 -20.83
N CYS A 291 8.98 12.84 -22.09
CA CYS A 291 9.95 11.91 -22.68
C CYS A 291 11.33 12.56 -22.77
N HIS A 292 12.29 12.03 -22.00
CA HIS A 292 13.68 12.48 -21.99
C HIS A 292 14.62 11.31 -21.68
N GLY A 293 15.89 11.41 -22.09
CA GLY A 293 16.90 10.36 -21.88
C GLY A 293 17.56 9.90 -23.19
N SER A 294 18.69 9.20 -23.08
CA SER A 294 19.54 8.86 -24.23
C SER A 294 18.95 7.78 -25.16
N ASN A 295 18.06 6.92 -24.65
CA ASN A 295 17.44 5.81 -25.40
C ASN A 295 15.90 5.81 -25.33
N THR A 296 15.31 6.84 -24.73
CA THR A 296 13.86 6.99 -24.67
C THR A 296 13.40 7.68 -25.96
N PRO A 297 12.42 7.12 -26.70
CA PRO A 297 11.93 7.79 -27.90
C PRO A 297 11.45 9.21 -27.57
N THR A 298 11.69 10.15 -28.48
CA THR A 298 11.23 11.53 -28.31
C THR A 298 9.78 11.68 -28.73
N ASP A 299 9.10 12.73 -28.25
CA ASP A 299 7.73 13.03 -28.66
C ASP A 299 7.59 13.17 -30.18
N GLY A 300 8.62 13.72 -30.84
CA GLY A 300 8.68 13.80 -32.31
C GLY A 300 8.76 12.45 -33.01
N MET A 301 9.36 11.43 -32.40
CA MET A 301 9.36 10.06 -32.92
C MET A 301 8.01 9.39 -32.73
N TYR A 302 7.31 9.68 -31.62
CA TYR A 302 5.97 9.15 -31.37
C TYR A 302 4.94 9.66 -32.38
N GLN A 303 5.14 10.87 -32.96
CA GLN A 303 4.27 11.40 -34.03
C GLN A 303 4.22 10.52 -35.29
N GLN A 304 5.12 9.54 -35.43
CA GLN A 304 5.09 8.57 -36.54
C GLN A 304 4.13 7.40 -36.27
N CYS A 305 3.67 7.23 -35.03
CA CYS A 305 2.79 6.15 -34.62
C CYS A 305 1.32 6.47 -34.93
N GLN A 306 0.55 5.46 -35.35
CA GLN A 306 -0.88 5.63 -35.64
C GLN A 306 -1.68 6.17 -34.44
N CYS A 307 -1.32 5.75 -33.22
CA CYS A 307 -1.93 6.24 -31.98
C CYS A 307 -1.65 7.73 -31.71
N ALA A 308 -0.57 8.31 -32.24
CA ALA A 308 -0.36 9.77 -32.14
C ALA A 308 -1.42 10.56 -32.91
N HIS A 309 -2.15 9.89 -33.81
CA HIS A 309 -3.27 10.44 -34.56
C HIS A 309 -4.64 9.88 -34.09
N HIS A 310 -4.67 9.03 -33.06
CA HIS A 310 -5.88 8.44 -32.47
C HIS A 310 -5.99 8.74 -30.97
N ALA A 311 -6.94 9.57 -30.59
CA ALA A 311 -7.06 10.12 -29.23
C ALA A 311 -7.80 9.17 -28.26
N ILE A 312 -7.07 8.51 -27.33
CA ILE A 312 -7.66 7.92 -26.11
C ILE A 312 -6.74 8.12 -24.88
N GLY A 313 -7.23 8.93 -23.94
CA GLY A 313 -6.97 9.03 -22.50
C GLY A 313 -5.69 8.49 -21.85
N TYR A 314 -4.66 9.34 -21.76
CA TYR A 314 -3.73 9.46 -20.63
C TYR A 314 -3.57 10.95 -20.33
N VAL A 315 -2.85 11.38 -19.28
CA VAL A 315 -2.38 12.77 -19.17
C VAL A 315 -1.46 13.02 -20.36
N SER A 316 -2.06 13.36 -21.49
CA SER A 316 -1.38 13.78 -22.68
C SER A 316 -0.91 15.20 -22.44
N CYS A 317 0.00 15.67 -23.28
CA CYS A 317 0.36 17.10 -23.36
C CYS A 317 -0.87 18.03 -23.57
N GLU A 318 -2.06 17.45 -23.72
CA GLU A 318 -3.34 18.11 -23.92
C GLU A 318 -4.05 18.41 -22.59
N GLN A 319 -3.84 17.71 -21.46
CA GLN A 319 -4.35 18.18 -20.15
C GLN A 319 -3.26 18.94 -19.39
N LYS A 320 -3.41 20.25 -19.22
CA LYS A 320 -2.37 21.10 -18.63
C LYS A 320 -2.51 21.24 -17.11
N CYS A 321 -3.70 21.02 -16.57
CA CYS A 321 -3.89 21.00 -15.12
C CYS A 321 -3.38 19.69 -14.53
N HIS A 322 -2.77 19.75 -13.36
CA HIS A 322 -2.14 18.61 -12.69
C HIS A 322 -2.51 18.56 -11.20
N GLY A 323 -2.26 17.41 -10.56
CA GLY A 323 -2.58 17.18 -9.15
C GLY A 323 -4.01 16.65 -8.91
N SER A 324 -4.31 16.38 -7.63
CA SER A 324 -5.62 15.95 -7.16
C SER A 324 -6.02 16.79 -5.93
N PRO A 325 -6.90 17.80 -6.09
CA PRO A 325 -7.61 18.16 -7.31
C PRO A 325 -6.73 18.82 -8.39
N ARG A 326 -7.16 18.78 -9.66
CA ARG A 326 -6.41 19.39 -10.77
C ARG A 326 -6.32 20.91 -10.63
N MET A 327 -5.10 21.43 -10.72
CA MET A 327 -4.77 22.86 -10.63
C MET A 327 -3.87 23.32 -11.78
N PHE A 328 -3.94 24.62 -12.09
CA PHE A 328 -3.07 25.28 -13.07
C PHE A 328 -2.67 26.66 -12.52
N ASN A 329 -1.37 26.86 -12.30
CA ASN A 329 -0.81 28.09 -11.72
C ASN A 329 -1.51 28.52 -10.43
N GLY A 330 -1.74 27.57 -9.50
CA GLY A 330 -2.41 27.82 -8.22
C GLY A 330 -3.92 28.03 -8.29
N LYS A 331 -4.54 27.97 -9.48
CA LYS A 331 -5.99 28.04 -9.66
C LYS A 331 -6.61 26.67 -9.84
N ARG A 332 -7.80 26.46 -9.28
CA ARG A 332 -8.58 25.24 -9.48
C ARG A 332 -9.06 25.14 -10.92
N CYS A 333 -8.96 23.94 -11.48
CA CYS A 333 -9.42 23.67 -12.83
C CYS A 333 -10.83 23.07 -12.85
N ALA A 334 -11.49 23.24 -13.99
CA ALA A 334 -12.76 22.64 -14.34
C ALA A 334 -12.70 22.04 -15.75
N SER A 335 -13.50 21.01 -15.97
CA SER A 335 -13.82 20.55 -17.33
C SER A 335 -15.07 21.24 -17.86
N THR A 336 -15.19 21.27 -19.18
CA THR A 336 -16.37 21.83 -19.86
C THR A 336 -16.90 20.88 -20.92
N THR A 337 -18.21 20.86 -21.10
CA THR A 337 -18.89 20.28 -22.27
C THR A 337 -19.81 21.32 -22.89
N ARG A 338 -20.51 20.94 -23.96
CA ARG A 338 -21.55 21.76 -24.58
C ARG A 338 -22.86 20.99 -24.55
N TYR A 339 -23.95 21.68 -24.24
CA TYR A 339 -25.30 21.12 -24.30
C TYR A 339 -26.25 22.05 -25.04
N ASN A 340 -27.29 21.43 -25.60
CA ASN A 340 -28.40 22.09 -26.29
C ASN A 340 -29.70 21.39 -25.84
N ASP A 341 -30.36 21.88 -24.79
CA ASP A 341 -31.53 21.17 -24.23
C ASP A 341 -32.87 21.90 -24.45
N TYR A 342 -32.84 23.21 -24.72
CA TYR A 342 -34.03 24.08 -24.90
C TYR A 342 -34.98 24.13 -23.70
N HIS A 343 -34.58 23.58 -22.56
CA HIS A 343 -35.39 23.50 -21.35
C HIS A 343 -35.24 24.76 -20.50
N LYS A 344 -36.25 25.04 -19.66
CA LYS A 344 -36.24 26.19 -18.74
C LYS A 344 -35.04 26.21 -17.79
N GLY A 345 -34.54 25.01 -17.48
CA GLY A 345 -33.41 24.78 -16.59
C GLY A 345 -33.76 24.92 -15.11
N ALA A 346 -32.87 24.39 -14.27
CA ALA A 346 -33.04 24.27 -12.83
C ALA A 346 -33.08 25.60 -12.04
N CYS A 347 -32.74 26.72 -12.67
CA CYS A 347 -32.91 28.06 -12.09
C CYS A 347 -34.21 28.76 -12.53
N GLY A 348 -35.04 28.09 -13.33
CA GLY A 348 -36.35 28.60 -13.73
C GLY A 348 -36.27 29.80 -14.68
N CYS A 349 -35.31 29.82 -15.60
CA CYS A 349 -35.07 30.93 -16.52
C CYS A 349 -35.92 30.82 -17.81
N GLY A 350 -37.24 30.85 -17.60
CA GLY A 350 -38.24 30.86 -18.65
C GLY A 350 -39.63 31.23 -18.11
N PRO A 351 -40.69 31.20 -18.95
CA PRO A 351 -42.04 31.56 -18.52
C PRO A 351 -42.50 30.75 -17.31
N ALA A 352 -43.39 31.33 -16.48
CA ALA A 352 -43.82 30.69 -15.24
C ALA A 352 -44.49 29.32 -15.48
N SER A 353 -45.23 29.19 -16.58
CA SER A 353 -45.85 27.95 -17.05
C SER A 353 -45.13 27.43 -18.29
N GLY A 354 -45.02 26.10 -18.40
CA GLY A 354 -44.31 25.42 -19.49
C GLY A 354 -42.85 25.10 -19.15
N ASP A 355 -42.08 24.67 -20.14
CA ASP A 355 -40.68 24.25 -19.99
C ASP A 355 -39.74 24.92 -21.02
N SER A 356 -40.20 26.00 -21.64
CA SER A 356 -39.36 26.78 -22.55
C SER A 356 -38.42 27.70 -21.77
N GLN A 357 -37.21 27.85 -22.30
CA GLN A 357 -36.29 28.90 -21.85
C GLN A 357 -36.61 30.27 -22.43
N PHE A 358 -36.16 31.34 -21.76
CA PHE A 358 -36.14 32.67 -22.37
C PHE A 358 -35.14 32.72 -23.54
N SER A 359 -35.40 33.59 -24.53
CA SER A 359 -34.50 33.77 -25.69
C SER A 359 -33.07 34.03 -25.26
N TRP A 360 -32.87 34.86 -24.23
CA TRP A 360 -31.54 35.20 -23.76
C TRP A 360 -30.82 34.02 -23.07
N ASN A 361 -31.56 33.08 -22.48
CA ASN A 361 -30.94 31.90 -21.86
C ASN A 361 -30.42 30.94 -22.94
N HIS A 362 -30.96 31.02 -24.16
CA HIS A 362 -30.55 30.18 -25.28
C HIS A 362 -29.29 30.68 -26.00
N ASP A 363 -29.07 32.00 -26.09
CA ASP A 363 -28.01 32.60 -26.92
C ASP A 363 -26.91 33.35 -26.15
N HIS A 364 -27.08 33.57 -24.85
CA HIS A 364 -26.04 34.15 -23.98
C HIS A 364 -25.12 33.07 -23.38
N PHE A 365 -24.04 33.52 -22.76
CA PHE A 365 -23.13 32.68 -21.99
C PHE A 365 -23.75 32.27 -20.67
N VAL A 366 -24.43 31.12 -20.69
CA VAL A 366 -24.98 30.45 -19.52
C VAL A 366 -24.39 29.05 -19.37
N THR A 367 -24.50 28.47 -18.17
CA THR A 367 -23.94 27.15 -17.86
C THR A 367 -24.80 26.35 -16.89
N ALA A 368 -24.71 25.03 -17.03
CA ALA A 368 -25.20 24.03 -16.10
C ALA A 368 -24.00 23.38 -15.37
N PRO A 369 -23.66 23.83 -14.14
CA PRO A 369 -22.57 23.22 -13.40
C PRO A 369 -22.97 21.87 -12.80
N ASN A 370 -21.98 21.07 -12.41
CA ASN A 370 -22.21 19.80 -11.71
C ASN A 370 -23.00 19.98 -10.41
N GLN A 371 -23.70 18.92 -9.98
CA GLN A 371 -24.63 18.92 -8.84
C GLN A 371 -24.11 19.61 -7.57
N MET A 372 -22.90 19.26 -7.12
CA MET A 372 -22.35 19.83 -5.88
C MET A 372 -21.84 21.28 -6.04
N PHE A 373 -21.56 21.72 -7.27
CA PHE A 373 -21.35 23.12 -7.58
C PHE A 373 -22.68 23.87 -7.68
N PHE A 374 -23.73 23.27 -8.23
CA PHE A 374 -25.05 23.89 -8.29
C PHE A 374 -25.64 24.16 -6.89
N ASP A 375 -25.63 23.13 -6.03
CA ASP A 375 -26.16 23.17 -4.67
C ASP A 375 -25.49 22.10 -3.81
N GLU A 376 -24.80 22.49 -2.74
CA GLU A 376 -24.10 21.55 -1.84
C GLU A 376 -25.07 20.69 -1.00
N GLY A 377 -26.32 21.11 -0.87
CA GLY A 377 -27.41 20.34 -0.27
C GLY A 377 -28.08 19.39 -1.26
N ASN A 378 -27.50 19.18 -2.45
CA ASN A 378 -28.00 18.27 -3.49
C ASN A 378 -29.39 18.64 -4.03
N SER A 379 -29.73 19.94 -4.02
CA SER A 379 -31.01 20.41 -4.57
C SER A 379 -30.99 20.38 -6.10
N GLY A 380 -32.06 19.88 -6.72
CA GLY A 380 -32.24 19.89 -8.19
C GLY A 380 -32.93 21.13 -8.74
N TRP A 381 -33.36 22.06 -7.88
CA TRP A 381 -34.16 23.22 -8.26
C TRP A 381 -33.87 24.42 -7.35
N CYS A 382 -33.66 25.60 -7.95
CA CYS A 382 -33.23 26.81 -7.24
C CYS A 382 -32.03 26.58 -6.32
N GLY A 383 -30.95 26.07 -6.90
CA GLY A 383 -29.69 25.83 -6.20
C GLY A 383 -29.07 27.10 -5.64
N GLN A 384 -28.24 26.95 -4.60
CA GLN A 384 -27.51 28.05 -3.96
C GLN A 384 -26.74 28.96 -4.93
N ARG A 385 -26.23 28.39 -6.04
CA ARG A 385 -25.42 29.13 -7.02
C ARG A 385 -26.19 29.60 -8.26
N CYS A 386 -27.52 29.44 -8.32
CA CYS A 386 -28.32 30.01 -9.39
C CYS A 386 -28.13 31.54 -9.52
N GLY A 387 -27.92 32.02 -10.75
CA GLY A 387 -27.67 33.43 -11.05
C GLY A 387 -26.32 33.96 -10.59
N LYS A 388 -25.40 33.10 -10.14
CA LYS A 388 -23.98 33.47 -9.95
C LYS A 388 -23.26 33.37 -11.29
N CYS A 389 -22.20 34.16 -11.44
CA CYS A 389 -21.38 34.11 -12.63
C CYS A 389 -20.00 33.52 -12.34
N VAL A 390 -19.52 32.69 -13.27
CA VAL A 390 -18.21 32.05 -13.22
C VAL A 390 -17.40 32.52 -14.42
N LYS A 391 -16.19 33.01 -14.17
CA LYS A 391 -15.24 33.33 -15.23
C LYS A 391 -14.40 32.10 -15.51
N LEU A 392 -14.48 31.62 -16.74
CA LEU A 392 -13.72 30.47 -17.23
C LEU A 392 -12.57 30.98 -18.10
N THR A 393 -11.35 30.55 -17.78
CA THR A 393 -10.14 30.91 -18.52
C THR A 393 -9.48 29.66 -19.07
N THR A 394 -9.36 29.53 -20.39
CA THR A 394 -8.76 28.36 -21.04
C THR A 394 -7.30 28.19 -20.64
N THR A 395 -6.91 26.98 -20.23
CA THR A 395 -5.49 26.64 -20.03
C THR A 395 -4.81 26.39 -21.38
N GLY A 396 -5.62 26.10 -22.38
CA GLY A 396 -5.24 25.56 -23.68
C GLY A 396 -5.08 24.05 -23.68
N GLY A 397 -5.53 23.39 -22.60
CA GLY A 397 -5.70 21.95 -22.57
C GLY A 397 -7.14 21.51 -22.87
N TYR A 398 -7.35 20.20 -22.94
CA TYR A 398 -8.62 19.50 -23.12
C TYR A 398 -8.51 18.04 -22.68
N VAL A 399 -9.64 17.38 -22.43
CA VAL A 399 -9.67 15.93 -22.15
C VAL A 399 -9.45 15.15 -23.46
N PRO A 400 -8.48 14.22 -23.53
CA PRO A 400 -8.15 13.51 -24.77
C PRO A 400 -9.34 12.71 -25.31
N GLY A 401 -9.62 12.86 -26.60
CA GLY A 401 -10.75 12.19 -27.27
C GLY A 401 -12.13 12.75 -26.90
N GLN A 402 -12.20 13.74 -26.01
CA GLN A 402 -13.44 14.35 -25.52
C GLN A 402 -13.47 15.87 -25.72
N GLY A 403 -12.46 16.43 -26.36
CA GLY A 403 -12.32 17.86 -26.65
C GLY A 403 -11.28 18.11 -27.73
N GLY A 404 -10.81 19.35 -27.85
CA GLY A 404 -9.77 19.69 -28.81
C GLY A 404 -9.04 21.00 -28.53
N PRO A 405 -8.00 21.29 -29.33
CA PRO A 405 -7.11 22.42 -29.10
C PRO A 405 -7.86 23.74 -29.03
N THR A 406 -7.66 24.47 -27.93
CA THR A 406 -8.25 25.80 -27.71
C THR A 406 -7.12 26.75 -27.30
N PRO A 407 -7.01 27.96 -27.86
CA PRO A 407 -6.00 28.92 -27.42
C PRO A 407 -6.03 29.17 -25.91
N ALA A 408 -4.86 29.22 -25.27
CA ALA A 408 -4.74 29.50 -23.84
C ALA A 408 -5.02 30.98 -23.52
N GLY A 409 -5.55 31.25 -22.32
CA GLY A 409 -5.77 32.60 -21.80
C GLY A 409 -7.07 33.26 -22.26
N MET A 410 -7.90 32.59 -23.06
CA MET A 410 -9.21 33.12 -23.44
C MET A 410 -10.16 33.06 -22.25
N SER A 411 -10.73 34.21 -21.89
CA SER A 411 -11.66 34.34 -20.77
C SER A 411 -13.06 34.71 -21.21
N ARG A 412 -14.06 34.02 -20.64
CA ARG A 412 -15.49 34.36 -20.76
C ARG A 412 -16.19 34.16 -19.42
N VAL A 413 -17.26 34.92 -19.20
CA VAL A 413 -18.06 34.86 -17.98
C VAL A 413 -19.41 34.21 -18.30
N PHE A 414 -19.77 33.18 -17.54
CA PHE A 414 -20.99 32.40 -17.73
C PHE A 414 -21.88 32.52 -16.51
N MET A 415 -23.18 32.70 -16.71
CA MET A 415 -24.16 32.68 -15.62
C MET A 415 -24.70 31.27 -15.38
N VAL A 416 -24.79 30.84 -14.12
CA VAL A 416 -25.42 29.58 -13.75
C VAL A 416 -26.94 29.70 -13.87
N THR A 417 -27.54 28.98 -14.83
CA THR A 417 -29.00 28.98 -15.07
C THR A 417 -29.63 27.59 -15.10
N ASN A 418 -28.82 26.54 -15.13
CA ASN A 418 -29.29 25.16 -15.14
C ASN A 418 -28.40 24.26 -14.25
N LEU A 419 -28.65 22.95 -14.26
CA LEU A 419 -27.95 21.94 -13.48
C LEU A 419 -27.48 20.82 -14.42
N CYS A 420 -26.23 20.39 -14.27
CA CYS A 420 -25.76 19.11 -14.79
C CYS A 420 -25.87 18.03 -13.69
N PRO A 421 -26.92 17.19 -13.70
CA PRO A 421 -27.15 16.20 -12.66
C PRO A 421 -26.16 15.03 -12.76
N ASN A 422 -25.84 14.40 -11.63
CA ASN A 422 -25.05 13.16 -11.58
C ASN A 422 -25.89 11.93 -11.98
N VAL A 423 -26.36 11.92 -13.22
CA VAL A 423 -27.12 10.82 -13.83
C VAL A 423 -26.66 10.64 -15.27
N TYR A 424 -26.92 9.48 -15.86
CA TYR A 424 -26.60 9.23 -17.27
C TYR A 424 -27.26 10.30 -18.17
N PRO A 425 -26.54 10.89 -19.15
CA PRO A 425 -25.19 10.55 -19.63
C PRO A 425 -24.02 11.32 -18.97
N ASN A 426 -24.28 12.08 -17.91
CA ASN A 426 -23.34 13.05 -17.34
C ASN A 426 -22.40 12.46 -16.26
N GLN A 427 -22.48 11.16 -16.00
CA GLN A 427 -21.81 10.50 -14.88
C GLN A 427 -20.29 10.69 -14.87
N ASN A 428 -19.66 10.81 -16.04
CA ASN A 428 -18.20 10.98 -16.11
C ASN A 428 -17.76 12.43 -15.87
N TRP A 429 -18.70 13.39 -15.96
CA TRP A 429 -18.42 14.81 -15.93
C TRP A 429 -18.91 15.48 -14.64
N CYS A 430 -20.08 15.08 -14.16
CA CYS A 430 -20.85 15.78 -13.12
C CYS A 430 -21.01 14.97 -11.82
N ASN A 431 -20.15 13.98 -11.58
CA ASN A 431 -20.16 13.08 -10.41
C ASN A 431 -19.28 13.51 -9.22
N GLN A 432 -18.89 14.79 -9.13
CA GLN A 432 -18.11 15.29 -8.01
C GLN A 432 -18.86 15.06 -6.69
N GLY A 433 -18.19 14.42 -5.71
CA GLY A 433 -18.79 14.08 -4.42
C GLY A 433 -18.80 15.19 -3.36
N THR A 434 -18.18 16.35 -3.63
CA THR A 434 -18.12 17.48 -2.70
C THR A 434 -18.35 18.80 -3.42
N GLY A 435 -18.67 19.87 -2.67
CA GLY A 435 -18.74 21.23 -3.19
C GLY A 435 -17.41 21.72 -3.79
N PRO A 436 -17.41 22.89 -4.47
CA PRO A 436 -16.27 23.37 -5.26
C PRO A 436 -14.99 23.67 -4.48
N ASN A 437 -15.11 23.89 -3.16
CA ASN A 437 -13.99 24.10 -2.25
C ASN A 437 -13.43 22.79 -1.67
N GLY A 438 -14.14 21.67 -1.85
CA GLY A 438 -13.68 20.34 -1.44
C GLY A 438 -12.72 19.70 -2.44
N ASN A 439 -12.39 18.42 -2.23
CA ASN A 439 -11.45 17.66 -3.08
C ASN A 439 -12.13 16.58 -3.95
N GLY A 440 -13.46 16.47 -3.87
CA GLY A 440 -14.23 15.60 -4.76
C GLY A 440 -14.11 16.05 -6.21
N HIS A 441 -13.83 15.13 -7.10
CA HIS A 441 -13.56 15.38 -8.51
C HIS A 441 -14.31 14.37 -9.38
N ASN A 442 -14.48 14.72 -10.67
CA ASN A 442 -15.02 13.79 -11.65
C ASN A 442 -13.99 12.77 -12.12
N ASP A 443 -14.39 11.87 -13.02
CA ASP A 443 -13.55 10.80 -13.57
C ASP A 443 -12.28 11.32 -14.27
N PHE A 444 -12.26 12.62 -14.63
CA PHE A 444 -11.12 13.28 -15.25
C PHE A 444 -10.26 14.11 -14.29
N GLY A 445 -10.60 14.18 -12.99
CA GLY A 445 -9.81 14.86 -11.96
C GLY A 445 -10.20 16.32 -11.67
N TYR A 446 -11.33 16.81 -12.20
CA TYR A 446 -11.77 18.20 -12.01
C TYR A 446 -12.81 18.34 -10.89
N VAL A 447 -12.60 19.32 -10.01
CA VAL A 447 -13.49 19.65 -8.87
C VAL A 447 -14.79 20.35 -9.26
N ALA A 448 -14.83 20.86 -10.48
CA ALA A 448 -16.02 21.46 -11.05
C ALA A 448 -16.13 21.03 -12.51
N HIS A 449 -17.37 20.97 -12.98
CA HIS A 449 -17.67 20.80 -14.38
C HIS A 449 -18.75 21.81 -14.78
N PHE A 450 -18.58 22.41 -15.96
CA PHE A 450 -19.49 23.40 -16.50
C PHE A 450 -19.96 22.94 -17.88
N ASP A 451 -21.21 22.50 -17.98
CA ASP A 451 -21.84 22.26 -19.27
C ASP A 451 -22.29 23.62 -19.84
N LEU A 452 -21.87 23.95 -21.06
CA LEU A 452 -22.04 25.28 -21.64
C LEU A 452 -23.16 25.26 -22.69
N GLU A 453 -24.15 26.13 -22.54
CA GLU A 453 -25.24 26.25 -23.52
C GLU A 453 -24.68 26.66 -24.87
N ASN A 454 -25.03 25.92 -25.92
CA ASN A 454 -24.52 26.14 -27.27
C ASN A 454 -25.62 26.09 -28.33
N GLY A 455 -26.88 26.25 -27.95
CA GLY A 455 -28.02 26.14 -28.85
C GLY A 455 -28.01 27.18 -29.97
N ALA A 456 -27.49 28.39 -29.71
CA ALA A 456 -27.23 29.42 -30.72
C ALA A 456 -25.80 29.39 -31.27
N SER A 457 -25.06 28.29 -31.05
CA SER A 457 -23.65 28.11 -31.42
C SER A 457 -22.68 29.10 -30.76
N GLN A 458 -23.06 29.77 -29.67
CA GLN A 458 -22.25 30.78 -28.99
C GLN A 458 -20.90 30.25 -28.47
N ILE A 459 -20.78 28.97 -28.14
CA ILE A 459 -19.52 28.33 -27.72
C ILE A 459 -18.71 27.90 -28.95
N SER A 460 -19.39 27.36 -29.98
CA SER A 460 -18.74 27.03 -31.25
C SER A 460 -18.09 28.24 -31.91
N HIS A 461 -18.75 29.41 -31.87
CA HIS A 461 -18.19 30.67 -32.38
C HIS A 461 -16.95 31.16 -31.62
N LEU A 462 -16.77 30.74 -30.36
CA LEU A 462 -15.54 31.00 -29.60
C LEU A 462 -14.39 30.05 -29.99
N GLY A 463 -14.67 29.03 -30.81
CA GLY A 463 -13.72 27.95 -31.10
C GLY A 463 -13.46 27.02 -29.91
N TRP A 464 -14.35 27.03 -28.90
CA TRP A 464 -14.18 26.20 -27.70
C TRP A 464 -14.70 24.79 -27.98
N ASN A 465 -13.80 23.81 -27.97
CA ASN A 465 -14.13 22.39 -28.07
C ASN A 465 -13.81 21.68 -26.76
N ASN A 466 -14.73 21.75 -25.80
CA ASN A 466 -14.60 21.19 -24.45
C ASN A 466 -13.23 21.49 -23.81
N PRO A 467 -12.80 22.77 -23.77
CA PRO A 467 -11.50 23.13 -23.22
C PRO A 467 -11.43 22.83 -21.71
N GLU A 468 -10.21 22.54 -21.28
CA GLU A 468 -9.80 22.63 -19.89
C GLU A 468 -9.68 24.11 -19.49
N VAL A 469 -10.29 24.48 -18.37
CA VAL A 469 -10.34 25.87 -17.90
C VAL A 469 -9.95 25.98 -16.43
N THR A 470 -9.40 27.12 -16.04
CA THR A 470 -9.45 27.59 -14.64
C THR A 470 -10.73 28.39 -14.42
N TRP A 471 -11.24 28.38 -13.19
CA TRP A 471 -12.50 29.08 -12.88
C TRP A 471 -12.39 29.94 -11.62
N GLU A 472 -13.17 31.02 -11.60
CA GLU A 472 -13.36 31.90 -10.43
C GLU A 472 -14.79 32.46 -10.44
N ILE A 473 -15.42 32.57 -9.26
CA ILE A 473 -16.72 33.23 -9.14
C ILE A 473 -16.52 34.73 -9.21
N VAL A 474 -17.31 35.40 -10.05
CA VAL A 474 -17.22 36.85 -10.30
C VAL A 474 -18.61 37.47 -10.33
N GLY A 475 -18.68 38.80 -10.27
CA GLY A 475 -19.91 39.53 -10.61
C GLY A 475 -20.30 39.28 -12.07
N CYS A 476 -21.59 39.34 -12.39
CA CYS A 476 -22.06 39.11 -13.75
C CYS A 476 -21.73 40.31 -14.65
N HIS A 477 -20.76 40.14 -15.54
CA HIS A 477 -20.26 41.17 -16.46
C HIS A 477 -19.72 40.52 -17.75
N GLY A 478 -19.58 41.32 -18.80
CA GLY A 478 -18.99 40.88 -20.07
C GLY A 478 -19.95 40.95 -21.25
N SER A 479 -19.39 40.86 -22.45
CA SER A 479 -20.18 40.81 -23.68
C SER A 479 -20.90 39.46 -23.78
N ASN A 480 -22.21 39.49 -24.07
CA ASN A 480 -23.06 38.30 -24.19
C ASN A 480 -23.20 37.45 -22.91
N THR A 481 -22.82 37.99 -21.75
CA THR A 481 -23.09 37.39 -20.43
C THR A 481 -24.39 38.00 -19.87
N PRO A 482 -25.35 37.21 -19.36
CA PRO A 482 -26.58 37.79 -18.83
C PRO A 482 -26.31 38.73 -17.65
N THR A 483 -27.10 39.79 -17.55
CA THR A 483 -27.02 40.73 -16.43
C THR A 483 -27.81 40.24 -15.22
N ASP A 484 -27.50 40.74 -14.02
CA ASP A 484 -28.32 40.49 -12.83
C ASP A 484 -29.79 40.87 -13.06
N GLY A 485 -30.07 41.90 -13.87
CA GLY A 485 -31.42 42.31 -14.23
C GLY A 485 -32.17 41.31 -15.12
N MET A 486 -31.46 40.60 -15.99
CA MET A 486 -32.05 39.50 -16.79
C MET A 486 -32.37 38.32 -15.89
N TYR A 487 -31.48 37.99 -14.93
CA TYR A 487 -31.72 36.91 -13.98
C TYR A 487 -32.94 37.16 -13.09
N GLN A 488 -33.34 38.41 -12.83
CA GLN A 488 -34.58 38.73 -12.10
C GLN A 488 -35.86 38.21 -12.80
N GLN A 489 -35.79 37.86 -14.08
CA GLN A 489 -36.91 37.23 -14.78
C GLN A 489 -37.08 35.74 -14.42
N CYS A 490 -36.03 35.11 -13.89
CA CYS A 490 -36.05 33.70 -13.53
C CYS A 490 -36.81 33.47 -12.21
N GLN A 491 -37.55 32.37 -12.12
CA GLN A 491 -38.34 32.04 -10.92
C GLN A 491 -37.48 31.99 -9.66
N CYS A 492 -36.27 31.44 -9.75
CA CYS A 492 -35.39 31.27 -8.60
C CYS A 492 -34.78 32.58 -8.08
N ALA A 493 -34.86 33.69 -8.81
CA ALA A 493 -34.40 34.99 -8.32
C ALA A 493 -35.18 35.47 -7.08
N HIS A 494 -36.41 34.99 -6.92
CA HIS A 494 -37.29 35.33 -5.80
C HIS A 494 -37.35 34.25 -4.70
N HIS A 495 -36.60 33.14 -4.85
CA HIS A 495 -36.65 31.99 -3.94
C HIS A 495 -35.72 32.09 -2.70
N GLY A 496 -35.05 33.24 -2.47
CA GLY A 496 -34.34 33.55 -1.22
C GLY A 496 -33.06 32.75 -0.91
N LYS A 497 -32.63 31.83 -1.78
CA LYS A 497 -31.44 30.98 -1.58
C LYS A 497 -30.11 31.58 -2.07
N ARG A 498 -30.12 32.75 -2.73
CA ARG A 498 -28.89 33.39 -3.19
C ARG A 498 -28.11 33.89 -1.96
N SER A 499 -27.09 33.17 -1.52
CA SER A 499 -26.16 33.71 -0.51
C SER A 499 -25.43 34.92 -1.13
N LEU A 500 -25.84 36.11 -0.73
CA LEU A 500 -25.06 37.32 -0.90
C LEU A 500 -24.01 37.29 0.20
N ASN A 501 -22.81 36.78 -0.09
CA ASN A 501 -21.52 37.18 0.48
C ASN A 501 -20.45 36.10 0.23
N GLU A 502 -19.72 36.21 -0.88
CA GLU A 502 -18.32 35.77 -0.98
C GLU A 502 -17.59 36.75 -1.92
N THR A 503 -17.49 38.00 -1.48
CA THR A 503 -16.34 38.84 -1.86
C THR A 503 -15.20 38.46 -0.94
N THR A 504 -14.25 37.66 -1.41
CA THR A 504 -12.93 37.57 -0.79
C THR A 504 -11.89 38.11 -1.77
N ASN A 505 -11.69 39.43 -1.70
CA ASN A 505 -10.34 39.98 -1.77
C ASN A 505 -9.52 39.27 -0.68
N GLY A 506 -8.40 38.68 -1.08
CA GLY A 506 -7.48 37.99 -0.20
C GLY A 506 -6.08 38.00 -0.77
N SER A 507 -5.59 39.18 -1.15
CA SER A 507 -4.17 39.49 -1.08
C SER A 507 -3.85 39.83 0.38
N GLU A 508 -2.89 39.10 0.96
CA GLU A 508 -1.87 39.52 1.95
C GLU A 508 -1.56 38.42 2.99
N ASN A 509 -0.27 38.04 2.98
CA ASN A 509 0.54 37.30 3.96
C ASN A 509 0.22 35.84 4.31
#